data_AF-A0A838XNZ3-F1
#
_entry.id   AF-A0A838XNZ3-F1
#
_cell.length_a   1.000
_cell.length_b   1.000
_cell.length_c   1.000
_cell.angle_alpha   90.00
_cell.angle_beta   90.00
_cell.angle_gamma   90.00
#
_symmetry.space_group_name_H-M   'P 1'
#
loop_
_entity.id
_entity.type
_entity.pdbx_description
1 polymer ?
#
loop_
_entity_poly.entity_id
_entity_poly.type
_entity_poly.pdbx_seq_one_letter_code
_entity_poly.pdbx_strand_id
1 'polypeptide(L)'
;MMSAGPARPTGAAGAGLRQNAEEFESVFLNTMLQQMFAGLEEGGSWGDSQGSDAWRGMLVETYADTIAKSGGIGIADSIQRELLALQETNGQ
;
A
#
# COMPACT_ATOMS: atom_id res chain seq x y z
N MET A 1 -3.51 12.49 43.17
CA MET A 1 -2.85 11.53 42.25
C MET A 1 -3.21 11.96 40.83
N MET A 2 -2.28 12.59 40.11
CA MET A 2 -2.48 12.94 38.70
C MET A 2 -2.28 11.68 37.86
N SER A 3 -3.37 11.17 37.28
CA SER A 3 -3.31 10.08 36.30
C SER A 3 -2.76 10.66 35.00
N ALA A 4 -1.60 10.14 34.56
CA ALA A 4 -1.02 10.49 33.27
C ALA A 4 -1.92 9.92 32.16
N GLY A 5 -2.53 10.80 31.36
CA GLY A 5 -3.32 10.40 30.19
C GLY A 5 -2.45 9.73 29.11
N PRO A 6 -3.04 8.95 28.21
CA PRO A 6 -2.31 8.13 27.25
C PRO A 6 -1.40 8.99 26.37
N ALA A 7 -0.13 8.60 26.27
CA ALA A 7 0.87 9.31 25.50
C ALA A 7 0.54 9.19 24.01
N ARG A 8 0.14 10.31 23.39
CA ARG A 8 -0.04 10.39 21.93
C ARG A 8 1.25 9.94 21.24
N PRO A 9 1.19 9.07 20.22
CA PRO A 9 2.37 8.69 19.45
C PRO A 9 3.04 9.95 18.89
N THR A 10 4.34 10.10 19.16
CA THR A 10 5.16 11.19 18.66
C THR A 10 5.20 11.14 17.14
N GLY A 11 5.26 12.31 16.47
CA GLY A 11 5.11 12.41 15.01
C GLY A 11 6.04 11.52 14.16
N ALA A 12 7.15 11.04 14.71
CA ALA A 12 8.05 10.08 14.06
C ALA A 12 7.45 8.66 13.98
N ALA A 13 6.75 8.18 15.01
CA ALA A 13 6.09 6.88 15.01
C ALA A 13 4.90 6.85 14.02
N GLY A 14 4.14 7.94 13.96
CA GLY A 14 3.04 8.09 13.00
C GLY A 14 3.51 8.14 11.53
N ALA A 15 4.67 8.74 11.26
CA ALA A 15 5.25 8.81 9.92
C ALA A 15 5.73 7.44 9.41
N GLY A 16 6.39 6.64 10.27
CA GLY A 16 6.81 5.28 9.90
C GLY A 16 5.62 4.34 9.64
N LEU A 17 4.55 4.48 10.42
CA LEU A 17 3.31 3.73 10.20
C LEU A 17 2.63 4.09 8.88
N ARG A 18 2.64 5.37 8.52
CA ARG A 18 2.10 5.84 7.24
C ARG A 18 2.86 5.23 6.06
N GLN A 19 4.18 5.28 6.10
CA GLN A 19 5.03 4.71 5.03
C GLN A 19 4.76 3.20 4.86
N ASN A 20 4.75 2.44 5.95
CA ASN A 20 4.49 1.00 5.89
C ASN A 20 3.10 0.69 5.32
N ALA A 21 2.11 1.53 5.62
CA ALA A 21 0.75 1.38 5.10
C ALA A 21 0.66 1.71 3.60
N GLU A 22 1.39 2.73 3.12
CA GLU A 22 1.53 3.04 1.69
C GLU A 22 2.24 1.91 0.92
N GLU A 23 3.31 1.34 1.48
CA GLU A 23 4.02 0.20 0.90
C GLU A 23 3.10 -1.03 0.80
N PHE A 24 2.30 -1.29 1.83
CA PHE A 24 1.29 -2.35 1.77
C PHE A 24 0.27 -2.10 0.67
N GLU A 25 -0.27 -0.88 0.57
CA GLU A 25 -1.27 -0.54 -0.45
C GLU A 25 -0.67 -0.66 -1.86
N SER A 26 0.60 -0.32 -2.06
CA SER A 26 1.32 -0.54 -3.32
C SER A 26 1.38 -2.03 -3.69
N VAL A 27 1.74 -2.93 -2.77
CA VAL A 27 1.76 -4.38 -3.03
C VAL A 27 0.35 -4.92 -3.35
N PHE A 28 -0.65 -4.43 -2.63
CA PHE A 28 -2.05 -4.77 -2.90
C PHE A 28 -2.48 -4.34 -4.31
N LEU A 29 -2.22 -3.08 -4.66
CA LEU A 29 -2.54 -2.52 -5.98
C LEU A 29 -1.79 -3.27 -7.08
N ASN A 30 -0.52 -3.60 -6.87
CA ASN A 30 0.25 -4.40 -7.81
C ASN A 30 -0.44 -5.75 -8.09
N THR A 31 -0.81 -6.46 -7.03
CA THR A 31 -1.51 -7.75 -7.14
C THR A 31 -2.83 -7.60 -7.90
N MET A 32 -3.64 -6.59 -7.54
CA MET A 32 -4.93 -6.34 -8.19
C MET A 32 -4.78 -5.99 -9.66
N LEU A 33 -3.81 -5.12 -10.00
CA LEU A 33 -3.52 -4.73 -11.37
C LEU A 33 -3.02 -5.92 -12.18
N GLN A 34 -2.12 -6.74 -11.63
CA GLN A 34 -1.66 -7.97 -12.30
C GLN A 34 -2.83 -8.89 -12.66
N GLN A 35 -3.78 -9.10 -11.73
CA GLN A 35 -4.98 -9.92 -11.98
C GLN A 35 -5.91 -9.26 -13.01
N MET A 36 -6.13 -7.95 -12.91
CA MET A 36 -6.95 -7.20 -13.88
C MET A 36 -6.38 -7.32 -15.29
N PHE A 37 -5.06 -7.15 -15.46
CA PHE A 37 -4.41 -7.28 -16.75
C PHE A 37 -4.30 -8.74 -17.21
N ALA A 38 -4.31 -9.73 -16.30
CA ALA A 38 -4.25 -11.14 -16.68
C ALA A 38 -5.59 -11.62 -17.27
N GLY A 39 -6.70 -11.02 -16.85
CA GLY A 39 -8.03 -11.26 -17.42
C GLY A 39 -8.29 -10.60 -18.77
N LEU A 40 -7.33 -9.84 -19.33
CA LEU A 40 -7.43 -9.19 -20.64
C LEU A 40 -6.83 -10.04 -21.77
N GLU A 41 -7.14 -11.34 -21.81
CA GLU A 41 -6.54 -12.34 -22.74
C GLU A 41 -6.41 -11.87 -24.21
N GLU A 42 -5.35 -12.36 -24.89
CA GLU A 42 -4.81 -11.99 -26.22
C GLU A 42 -3.89 -10.77 -26.27
N GLY A 43 -2.93 -10.67 -25.33
CA GLY A 43 -1.83 -9.69 -25.41
C GLY A 43 -2.25 -8.22 -25.23
N GLY A 44 -3.55 -7.91 -25.16
CA GLY A 44 -4.06 -6.53 -25.09
C GLY A 44 -3.32 -5.58 -26.04
N SER A 45 -3.09 -4.33 -25.63
CA SER A 45 -2.33 -3.35 -26.41
C SER A 45 -0.83 -3.69 -26.62
N TRP A 46 -0.34 -4.83 -26.11
CA TRP A 46 1.09 -5.05 -25.91
C TRP A 46 1.66 -6.38 -26.44
N GLY A 47 0.81 -7.28 -26.95
CA GLY A 47 1.19 -8.55 -27.57
C GLY A 47 1.48 -9.69 -26.60
N ASP A 48 1.61 -10.90 -27.15
CA ASP A 48 1.76 -12.18 -26.43
C ASP A 48 3.21 -12.72 -26.45
N SER A 49 4.19 -11.83 -26.36
CA SER A 49 5.61 -12.21 -26.40
C SER A 49 6.21 -12.35 -25.00
N GLN A 50 7.22 -13.21 -24.79
CA GLN A 50 7.95 -13.25 -23.50
C GLN A 50 8.62 -11.92 -23.14
N GLY A 51 9.03 -11.14 -24.15
CA GLY A 51 9.55 -9.80 -23.92
C GLY A 51 8.50 -8.87 -23.34
N SER A 52 7.21 -9.14 -23.60
CA SER A 52 6.11 -8.30 -23.14
C SER A 52 5.72 -8.47 -21.68
N ASP A 53 5.93 -9.65 -21.11
CA ASP A 53 5.58 -9.92 -19.71
C ASP A 53 6.48 -9.18 -18.72
N ALA A 54 7.78 -9.09 -19.02
CA ALA A 54 8.74 -8.43 -18.14
C ALA A 54 8.50 -6.92 -18.02
N TRP A 55 8.31 -6.21 -19.15
CA TRP A 55 8.04 -4.78 -19.11
C TRP A 55 6.65 -4.49 -18.54
N ARG A 56 5.68 -5.39 -18.73
CA ARG A 56 4.34 -5.29 -18.13
C ARG A 56 4.41 -5.37 -16.61
N GLY A 57 5.19 -6.30 -16.04
CA GLY A 57 5.38 -6.41 -14.59
C GLY A 57 5.94 -5.12 -13.98
N MET A 58 6.99 -4.56 -14.61
CA MET A 58 7.62 -3.31 -14.19
C MET A 58 6.67 -2.09 -14.31
N LEU A 59 5.86 -2.04 -15.37
CA LEU A 59 4.87 -0.99 -15.54
C LEU A 59 3.78 -1.05 -14.47
N VAL A 60 3.27 -2.27 -14.19
CA VAL A 60 2.27 -2.50 -13.15
C VAL A 60 2.81 -2.08 -11.78
N GLU A 61 4.06 -2.41 -11.47
CA GLU A 61 4.73 -1.95 -10.25
C GLU A 61 4.80 -0.43 -10.16
N THR A 62 5.23 0.22 -11.24
CA THR A 62 5.30 1.69 -11.30
C THR A 62 3.94 2.34 -11.10
N TYR A 63 2.89 1.79 -11.72
CA TYR A 63 1.53 2.29 -11.54
C TYR A 63 1.03 2.10 -10.12
N ALA A 64 1.22 0.91 -9.53
CA ALA A 64 0.80 0.64 -8.16
C ALA A 64 1.46 1.61 -7.17
N ASP A 65 2.77 1.82 -7.29
CA ASP A 65 3.54 2.75 -6.45
C ASP A 65 3.08 4.20 -6.64
N THR A 66 2.89 4.63 -7.90
CA THR A 66 2.42 5.99 -8.21
C THR A 66 1.02 6.23 -7.65
N ILE A 67 0.11 5.27 -7.80
CA ILE A 67 -1.26 5.37 -7.29
C ILE A 67 -1.22 5.48 -5.76
N ALA A 68 -0.51 4.57 -5.08
CA ALA A 68 -0.36 4.59 -3.62
C ALA A 68 0.17 5.95 -3.12
N LYS A 69 1.23 6.48 -3.75
CA LYS A 69 1.83 7.79 -3.40
C LYS A 69 0.94 8.98 -3.72
N SER A 70 0.08 8.88 -4.73
CA SER A 70 -0.83 9.97 -5.15
C SER A 70 -2.11 10.08 -4.30
N GLY A 71 -2.23 9.28 -3.24
CA GLY A 71 -3.40 9.25 -2.35
C GLY A 71 -4.07 7.87 -2.27
N GLY A 72 -3.65 6.91 -3.09
CA GLY A 72 -4.09 5.53 -3.01
C GLY A 72 -5.59 5.35 -3.22
N ILE A 73 -6.13 4.27 -2.65
CA ILE A 73 -7.57 3.98 -2.63
C ILE A 73 -8.15 3.99 -1.19
N GLY A 74 -7.33 4.42 -0.22
CA GLY A 74 -7.73 4.56 1.19
C GLY A 74 -7.46 3.34 2.08
N ILE A 75 -6.79 2.30 1.55
CA ILE A 75 -6.38 1.14 2.35
C ILE A 75 -5.25 1.54 3.30
N ALA A 76 -4.29 2.33 2.82
CA ALA A 76 -3.17 2.80 3.66
C ALA A 76 -3.67 3.57 4.89
N ASP A 77 -4.69 4.42 4.73
CA ASP A 77 -5.28 5.18 5.85
C ASP A 77 -5.96 4.25 6.86
N SER A 78 -6.63 3.21 6.37
CA SER A 78 -7.33 2.24 7.22
C SER A 78 -6.36 1.38 8.01
N ILE A 79 -5.27 0.93 7.38
CA ILE A 79 -4.20 0.18 8.05
C ILE A 79 -3.45 1.05 9.04
N GLN A 80 -3.14 2.30 8.69
CA GLN A 80 -2.47 3.21 9.61
C GLN A 80 -3.29 3.41 10.90
N ARG A 81 -4.62 3.60 10.78
CA ARG A 81 -5.50 3.72 11.95
C ARG A 81 -5.48 2.46 12.82
N GLU A 82 -5.54 1.28 12.21
CA GLU A 82 -5.50 0.01 12.94
C GLU A 82 -4.15 -0.21 13.64
N LEU A 83 -3.05 0.05 12.94
CA LEU A 83 -1.70 -0.07 13.51
C LEU A 83 -1.48 0.92 14.67
N LEU A 84 -2.03 2.13 14.58
CA LEU A 84 -2.02 3.09 15.69
C LEU A 84 -2.82 2.55 16.89
N ALA A 85 -4.02 2.03 16.65
CA ALA A 85 -4.85 1.45 17.72
C ALA A 85 -4.14 0.28 18.43
N LEU A 86 -3.48 -0.61 17.67
CA LEU A 86 -2.71 -1.72 18.22
C LEU A 86 -1.49 -1.25 19.06
N GLN A 87 -0.85 -0.15 18.66
CA GLN A 87 0.24 0.42 19.47
C GLN A 87 -0.26 1.01 20.77
N GLU A 88 -1.43 1.67 20.76
CA GLU A 88 -2.06 2.23 21.95
C GLU A 88 -2.51 1.14 22.93
N THR A 89 -2.95 -0.02 22.45
CA THR A 89 -3.31 -1.17 23.30
C THR A 89 -2.12 -1.91 23.87
N ASN A 90 -1.00 -1.99 23.13
CA ASN A 90 0.20 -2.70 23.58
C ASN A 90 1.12 -1.85 24.48
N GLY A 91 0.87 -0.55 24.57
CA GLY A 91 1.57 0.38 25.46
C GLY A 91 0.96 0.54 26.87
N GLN A 92 -0.11 -0.18 27.19
CA GLN A 92 -0.74 -0.27 28.52
C GLN A 92 -0.38 -1.59 29.21
#